data_AF-A0A1L9NSG5-F1
#
_entry.id   AF-A0A1L9NSG5-F1
#
_cell.length_a   1.000
_cell.length_b   1.000
_cell.length_c   1.000
_cell.angle_alpha   90.00
_cell.angle_beta   90.00
_cell.angle_gamma   90.00
#
_symmetry.space_group_name_H-M   'P 1'
#
loop_
_entity.id
_entity.type
_entity.pdbx_description
1 polymer ?
#
loop_
_entity_poly.entity_id
_entity_poly.type
_entity_poly.pdbx_seq_one_letter_code
_entity_poly.pdbx_strand_id
1 'polypeptide(L)' 'MRVLVFGKTGQVARELQRYDGVTALSRTDADLSDPAACAAISAETETDVIINAAA' A
#
# COMPACT_ATOMS: atom_id res chain seq x y z
N MET A 1 -13.31 -1.14 -6.42
CA MET A 1 -12.77 -1.18 -5.05
C MET A 1 -11.34 -0.69 -5.11
N ARG A 2 -10.95 0.23 -4.24
CA ARG A 2 -9.62 0.85 -4.17
C ARG A 2 -8.82 0.16 -3.06
N VAL A 3 -7.74 -0.53 -3.43
CA VAL A 3 -6.91 -1.29 -2.50
C VAL A 3 -5.53 -0.66 -2.44
N LEU A 4 -5.09 -0.27 -1.26
CA LEU A 4 -3.74 0.22 -1.01
C LEU A 4 -2.90 -0.91 -0.39
N VAL A 5 -1.75 -1.22 -0.98
CA VAL A 5 -0.86 -2.30 -0.54
C VAL A 5 0.51 -1.75 -0.16
N PHE A 6 0.95 -1.92 1.08
CA PHE A 6 2.34 -1.65 1.48
C PHE A 6 3.24 -2.83 1.12
N GLY A 7 4.47 -2.54 0.68
CA GLY A 7 5.45 -3.58 0.32
C GLY A 7 5.44 -3.95 -1.17
N LYS A 8 5.34 -2.96 -2.07
CA LYS A 8 5.24 -3.07 -3.54
C LYS A 8 6.08 -4.17 -4.20
N THR A 9 7.28 -4.44 -3.69
CA THR A 9 8.23 -5.42 -4.25
C THR A 9 8.19 -6.78 -3.55
N GLY A 10 7.29 -7.02 -2.61
CA GLY A 10 7.07 -8.33 -2.01
C GLY A 10 6.32 -9.27 -2.96
N GLN A 11 6.41 -10.58 -2.74
CA GLN A 11 5.73 -11.57 -3.56
C GLN A 11 4.21 -11.36 -3.58
N VAL A 12 3.62 -11.06 -2.42
CA VAL A 12 2.18 -10.85 -2.26
C VAL A 12 1.74 -9.60 -3.00
N ALA A 13 2.43 -8.48 -2.81
CA ALA A 13 2.09 -7.22 -3.50
C ALA A 13 2.24 -7.34 -5.03
N ARG A 14 3.22 -8.09 -5.53
CA ARG A 14 3.37 -8.33 -6.98
C ARG A 14 2.21 -9.13 -7.56
N GLU A 15 1.70 -10.12 -6.83
CA GLU A 15 0.53 -10.87 -7.28
C GLU A 15 -0.74 -10.01 -7.24
N LEU A 16 -0.93 -9.23 -6.17
CA LEU A 16 -2.09 -8.36 -6.01
C LEU A 16 -2.14 -7.25 -7.07
N GLN A 17 -0.99 -6.70 -7.51
CA GLN A 17 -0.92 -5.69 -8.56
C GLN A 17 -1.46 -6.15 -9.93
N ARG A 18 -1.79 -7.44 -10.10
CA ARG A 18 -2.44 -7.96 -11.33
C ARG A 18 -3.94 -7.69 -11.37
N TYR A 19 -4.56 -7.31 -10.25
CA TYR A 19 -5.98 -7.01 -10.15
C TYR A 19 -6.23 -5.51 -10.29
N ASP A 20 -7.36 -5.15 -10.89
CA ASP A 20 -7.77 -3.75 -11.04
C ASP A 20 -7.98 -3.06 -9.69
N GLY A 21 -7.63 -1.77 -9.62
CA GLY A 21 -7.83 -0.95 -8.43
C GLY A 21 -6.83 -1.15 -7.31
N VAL A 22 -5.74 -1.90 -7.55
CA VAL A 22 -4.63 -2.09 -6.61
C VAL A 22 -3.53 -1.05 -6.82
N THR A 23 -3.27 -0.25 -5.80
CA THR A 23 -2.12 0.66 -5.72
C THR A 23 -1.13 0.10 -4.71
N ALA A 24 0.12 -0.14 -5.14
CA ALA A 24 1.15 -0.68 -4.26
C ALA A 24 2.27 0.33 -3.99
N LEU A 25 2.57 0.54 -2.71
CA LEU A 25 3.57 1.48 -2.19
C LEU A 25 4.83 0.74 -1.74
N SER A 26 5.98 1.23 -2.17
CA SER A 26 7.29 0.78 -1.69
C SER A 26 7.69 1.54 -0.43
N ARG A 27 8.80 1.16 0.22
CA ARG A 27 9.31 1.86 1.40
C ARG A 27 9.62 3.34 1.13
N THR A 28 10.00 3.70 -0.10
CA THR A 28 10.26 5.11 -0.46
C THR A 28 8.98 5.91 -0.60
N ASP A 29 7.85 5.26 -0.90
CA ASP A 29 6.56 5.90 -1.03
C ASP A 29 5.86 6.00 0.33
N ALA A 30 6.02 4.97 1.17
CA ALA A 30 5.52 4.92 2.53
C ALA A 30 6.39 4.04 3.41
N ASP A 31 7.12 4.66 4.34
CA ASP A 31 7.90 3.96 5.35
C ASP A 31 7.01 3.64 6.55
N LEU A 32 6.74 2.36 6.80
CA LEU A 32 5.93 1.91 7.95
C LEU A 32 6.60 2.18 9.31
N SER A 33 7.87 2.57 9.34
CA SER A 33 8.51 3.09 10.54
C SER A 33 8.08 4.53 10.89
N ASP A 34 7.39 5.22 9.97
CA ASP A 34 6.71 6.51 10.17
C ASP A 34 5.18 6.35 10.02
N PRO A 35 4.47 6.02 11.12
CA PRO A 35 3.02 5.85 11.11
C PRO A 35 2.25 7.11 10.72
N ALA A 36 2.80 8.30 10.99
CA ALA A 36 2.12 9.57 10.68
C ALA A 36 2.11 9.83 9.17
N ALA A 37 3.23 9.57 8.49
CA ALA A 37 3.31 9.63 7.03
C ALA A 37 2.36 8.61 6.38
N CYS A 38 2.34 7.36 6.87
CA CYS A 38 1.42 6.34 6.35
C CYS A 38 -0.06 6.71 6.53
N ALA A 39 -0.42 7.34 7.66
CA ALA A 39 -1.78 7.80 7.91
C ALA A 39 -2.19 8.94 6.96
N ALA A 40 -1.29 9.90 6.69
CA ALA A 40 -1.54 10.98 5.74
C ALA A 40 -1.83 10.43 4.34
N ILE A 41 -1.00 9.51 3.85
CA ILE A 41 -1.19 8.85 2.55
C ILE A 41 -2.54 8.11 2.52
N SER A 42 -2.85 7.36 3.56
CA SER A 42 -4.11 6.60 3.65
C SER A 42 -5.34 7.51 3.60
N ALA A 43 -5.26 8.68 4.22
CA ALA A 43 -6.34 9.68 4.21
C ALA A 43 -6.51 10.35 2.83
N GLU A 44 -5.41 10.62 2.12
CA GLU A 44 -5.42 11.27 0.80
C GLU A 44 -5.86 10.35 -0.34
N THR A 45 -5.63 9.03 -0.22
CA THR A 45 -5.84 8.08 -1.33
C THR A 45 -7.31 7.58 -1.44
N GLU A 46 -8.18 7.94 -0.49
CA GLU A 46 -9.57 7.47 -0.37
C GLU A 46 -9.73 5.94 -0.55
N THR A 47 -8.83 5.13 -0.02
CA THR A 47 -8.86 3.68 -0.27
C THR A 47 -9.98 2.98 0.52
N ASP A 48 -10.54 1.88 -0.03
CA ASP A 48 -11.56 1.08 0.65
C ASP A 48 -10.93 0.04 1.59
N VAL A 49 -9.75 -0.48 1.23
CA VAL A 49 -9.01 -1.52 1.96
C VAL A 49 -7.52 -1.22 1.96
N ILE A 50 -6.87 -1.44 3.09
CA ILE A 50 -5.42 -1.39 3.25
C ILE A 50 -4.89 -2.81 3.51
N ILE A 51 -3.86 -3.23 2.79
CA ILE A 51 -3.14 -4.49 3.00
C ILE A 51 -1.68 -4.18 3.32
N ASN A 52 -1.21 -4.59 4.50
CA ASN A 52 0.21 -4.57 4.79
C ASN A 52 0.87 -5.88 4.34
N ALA A 53 1.65 -5.84 3.27
CA ALA A 53 2.44 -6.96 2.77
C ALA A 53 3.97 -6.69 2.83
N ALA A 54 4.38 -5.71 3.63
CA ALA A 54 5.78 -5.45 3.92
C ALA A 54 6.27 -6.35 5.08
N ALA A 55 7.52 -6.80 4.97
CA ALA A 55 8.23 -7.59 5.97
C ALA A 55 9.73 -7.23 5.93
#